data_AF-A0A3S0EPR2-F1
#
_entry.id   AF-A0A3S0EPR2-F1
#
_cell.length_a   1.000
_cell.length_b   1.000
_cell.length_c   1.000
_cell.angle_alpha   90.00
_cell.angle_beta   90.00
_cell.angle_gamma   90.00
#
_symmetry.space_group_name_H-M   'P 1'
#
loop_
_entity.id
_entity.type
_entity.pdbx_description
1 polymer ?
#
loop_
_entity_poly.entity_id
_entity_poly.type
_entity_poly.pdbx_seq_one_letter_code
_entity_poly.pdbx_strand_id
1 'polypeptide(L)'
;MKTRSSKSPKDPKQEQNKTLLGQILVELGYITIYQLDEALHIQRQDAEGGKEQKPLGQILLELGYCGPNQLIRAIQVQVDYRRAQAAAAKDDE
;
A
#
# COMPACT_ATOMS: atom_id res chain seq x y z
N MET A 1 -11.06 -31.25 12.09
CA MET A 1 -10.79 -29.84 12.46
C MET A 1 -10.80 -28.99 11.20
N LYS A 2 -11.81 -28.15 10.99
CA LYS A 2 -11.98 -27.32 9.78
C LYS A 2 -12.40 -25.92 10.20
N THR A 3 -11.47 -24.97 10.21
CA THR A 3 -11.81 -23.53 10.16
C THR A 3 -10.74 -22.80 9.37
N ARG A 4 -10.90 -22.82 8.04
CA ARG A 4 -10.29 -21.83 7.15
C ARG A 4 -11.11 -20.55 7.32
N SER A 5 -10.61 -19.62 8.12
CA SER A 5 -11.13 -18.26 8.30
C SER A 5 -10.04 -17.33 7.77
N SER A 6 -10.24 -16.33 6.93
CA SER A 6 -11.43 -15.65 6.42
C SER A 6 -10.98 -14.88 5.17
N LYS A 7 -11.52 -15.19 3.99
CA LYS A 7 -11.44 -14.26 2.86
C LYS A 7 -12.53 -13.21 3.08
N SER A 8 -12.14 -12.03 3.56
CA SER A 8 -13.06 -10.91 3.76
C SER A 8 -13.68 -10.46 2.43
N PRO A 9 -14.93 -9.93 2.46
CA PRO A 9 -15.68 -9.58 1.27
C PRO A 9 -15.04 -8.38 0.58
N LYS A 10 -14.91 -8.41 -0.75
CA LYS A 10 -14.41 -7.29 -1.54
C LYS A 10 -15.49 -6.20 -1.62
N ASP A 11 -15.26 -5.07 -0.96
CA ASP A 11 -16.07 -3.86 -1.10
C ASP A 11 -15.97 -3.27 -2.53
N PRO A 12 -17.08 -2.81 -3.15
CA PRO A 12 -17.11 -2.33 -4.53
C PRO A 12 -16.42 -0.97 -4.78
N LYS A 13 -15.74 -0.38 -3.79
CA LYS A 13 -14.91 0.84 -3.95
C LYS A 13 -13.45 0.58 -4.35
N GLN A 14 -13.10 -0.68 -4.67
CA GLN A 14 -11.71 -1.14 -4.77
C GLN A 14 -10.99 -0.82 -6.10
N GLU A 15 -11.68 -0.35 -7.13
CA GLU A 15 -11.02 -0.02 -8.43
C GLU A 15 -10.22 1.30 -8.41
N GLN A 16 -10.62 2.28 -7.60
CA GLN A 16 -9.93 3.58 -7.53
C GLN A 16 -8.61 3.53 -6.77
N ASN A 17 -8.26 2.38 -6.18
CA ASN A 17 -7.29 2.31 -5.09
C ASN A 17 -5.99 1.55 -5.45
N LYS A 18 -5.91 1.02 -6.68
CA LYS A 18 -4.73 0.30 -7.23
C LYS A 18 -3.47 1.17 -7.35
N THR A 19 -3.55 2.47 -7.07
CA THR A 19 -2.42 3.41 -7.10
C THR A 19 -1.83 3.68 -5.72
N LEU A 20 -2.39 3.14 -4.63
CA LEU A 20 -1.83 3.32 -3.29
C LEU A 20 -0.67 2.35 -3.05
N LEU A 21 0.48 2.89 -2.62
CA LEU A 21 1.70 2.10 -2.38
C LEU A 21 1.45 0.97 -1.36
N GLY A 22 0.77 1.28 -0.25
CA GLY A 22 0.46 0.30 0.79
C GLY A 22 -0.38 -0.87 0.27
N GLN A 23 -1.37 -0.60 -0.58
CA GLN A 23 -2.19 -1.66 -1.17
C GLN A 23 -1.41 -2.50 -2.16
N ILE A 24 -0.58 -1.87 -3.01
CA ILE A 24 0.30 -2.60 -3.93
C ILE A 24 1.23 -3.53 -3.15
N LEU A 25 1.79 -3.08 -2.03
CA LEU A 25 2.66 -3.93 -1.19
C LEU A 25 1.92 -5.16 -0.64
N VAL A 26 0.63 -5.01 -0.29
CA VAL A 26 -0.22 -6.13 0.15
C VAL A 26 -0.59 -7.05 -1.03
N GLU A 27 -0.95 -6.48 -2.18
CA GLU A 27 -1.30 -7.24 -3.38
C GLU A 27 -0.12 -8.05 -3.94
N LEU A 28 1.09 -7.49 -3.87
CA LEU A 28 2.33 -8.18 -4.20
C LEU A 28 2.74 -9.23 -3.16
N GLY A 29 2.06 -9.29 -2.01
CA GLY A 29 2.34 -10.21 -0.92
C GLY A 29 3.62 -9.91 -0.15
N TYR A 30 4.12 -8.67 -0.23
CA TYR A 30 5.32 -8.26 0.50
C TYR A 30 5.02 -7.92 1.95
N ILE A 31 3.83 -7.41 2.23
CA ILE A 31 3.34 -7.14 3.58
C ILE A 31 1.92 -7.68 3.73
N THR A 32 1.48 -7.83 4.98
CA THR A 32 0.10 -8.15 5.33
C THR A 32 -0.74 -6.89 5.56
N ILE A 33 -2.06 -7.03 5.54
CA ILE A 33 -2.99 -5.93 5.88
C ILE A 33 -2.73 -5.41 7.30
N TYR A 34 -2.41 -6.29 8.24
CA TYR A 34 -2.09 -5.92 9.63
C TYR A 34 -0.82 -5.08 9.71
N GLN A 35 0.25 -5.49 9.01
CA GLN A 35 1.50 -4.73 8.95
C GLN A 35 1.33 -3.35 8.29
N LEU A 36 0.47 -3.27 7.27
CA LEU A 36 0.12 -2.00 6.66
C LEU A 36 -0.63 -1.09 7.64
N ASP A 37 -1.60 -1.62 8.38
CA ASP A 37 -2.37 -0.86 9.37
C ASP A 37 -1.48 -0.33 10.50
N GLU A 38 -0.58 -1.17 11.01
CA GLU A 38 0.40 -0.80 12.04
C GLU A 38 1.34 0.33 11.57
N ALA A 39 1.87 0.23 10.35
CA ALA A 39 2.71 1.28 9.79
C ALA A 39 1.94 2.60 9.57
N LEU A 40 0.67 2.53 9.16
CA LEU A 40 -0.22 3.70 9.03
C LEU A 40 -0.60 4.31 10.39
N HIS A 41 -0.70 3.49 11.43
CA HIS A 41 -0.92 3.98 12.79
C HIS A 41 0.29 4.78 13.28
N ILE A 42 1.51 4.24 13.12
CA ILE A 42 2.75 4.91 13.48
C ILE A 42 2.90 6.23 12.70
N GLN A 43 2.63 6.22 11.39
CA GLN A 43 2.70 7.42 10.56
C GLN A 43 1.79 8.55 11.08
N ARG A 44 0.57 8.20 11.48
CA ARG A 44 -0.40 9.17 12.05
C ARG A 44 0.08 9.69 13.41
N GLN A 45 0.54 8.80 14.29
CA GLN A 45 1.04 9.19 15.61
C GLN A 45 2.25 10.12 15.51
N ASP A 46 3.18 9.87 14.59
CA ASP A 46 4.34 10.74 14.40
C ASP A 46 3.93 12.13 13.87
N ALA A 47 2.93 12.18 12.97
CA ALA A 47 2.36 13.44 12.48
C ALA A 47 1.66 14.24 13.58
N GLU A 48 0.89 13.58 14.45
CA GLU A 48 0.18 14.20 15.58
C GLU A 48 1.15 14.64 16.70
N GLY A 49 2.24 13.89 16.91
CA GLY A 49 3.25 14.17 17.92
C GLY A 49 4.23 15.28 17.55
N GLY A 50 4.05 15.96 16.41
CA GLY A 50 4.93 17.02 15.93
C GLY A 50 6.32 16.53 15.51
N LYS A 51 6.49 15.24 15.24
CA LYS A 51 7.73 14.66 14.74
C LYS A 51 7.81 14.82 13.22
N GLU A 52 8.98 14.51 12.67
CA GLU A 52 9.18 14.45 11.23
C GLU A 52 8.21 13.44 10.58
N GLN A 53 7.43 13.89 9.61
CA GLN A 53 6.47 13.04 8.92
C GLN A 53 7.20 12.12 7.93
N LYS A 54 7.51 10.92 8.41
CA LYS A 54 8.14 9.90 7.58
C LYS A 54 7.17 9.36 6.52
N PRO A 55 7.66 9.08 5.30
CA PRO A 55 6.85 8.39 4.30
C PRO A 55 6.57 6.95 4.75
N LEU A 56 5.38 6.44 4.41
CA LEU A 56 4.94 5.09 4.77
C LEU A 56 5.98 4.01 4.38
N GLY A 57 6.60 4.15 3.21
CA GLY A 57 7.64 3.23 2.75
C GLY A 57 8.86 3.18 3.67
N GLN A 58 9.26 4.32 4.26
CA GLN A 58 10.36 4.36 5.22
C GLN A 58 9.96 3.68 6.53
N ILE A 59 8.75 3.92 7.03
CA ILE A 59 8.24 3.25 8.24
C ILE A 59 8.21 1.73 8.03
N LEU A 60 7.74 1.26 6.87
CA LEU A 60 7.72 -0.17 6.54
C LEU A 60 9.12 -0.81 6.44
N LEU A 61 10.13 -0.04 6.03
CA LEU A 61 11.54 -0.47 6.05
C LEU A 61 12.10 -0.51 7.47
N GLU A 62 11.84 0.53 8.28
CA GLU A 62 12.31 0.63 9.67
C GLU A 62 11.71 -0.48 10.55
N LEU A 63 10.44 -0.85 10.31
CA LEU A 63 9.77 -1.96 10.97
C LEU A 63 10.21 -3.34 10.44
N GLY A 64 10.97 -3.39 9.35
CA GLY A 64 11.43 -4.64 8.73
C GLY A 64 10.31 -5.46 8.07
N TYR A 65 9.15 -4.86 7.80
CA TYR A 65 8.05 -5.55 7.13
C TYR A 65 8.29 -5.76 5.64
N CYS A 66 9.02 -4.84 5.00
CA CYS A 66 9.49 -5.02 3.64
C CYS A 66 10.96 -4.65 3.52
N GLY A 67 11.64 -5.20 2.52
CA GLY A 67 13.01 -4.81 2.17
C GLY A 67 13.06 -3.71 1.08
N PRO A 68 14.23 -3.09 0.88
CA PRO A 68 14.42 -2.03 -0.12
C PRO A 68 13.98 -2.45 -1.53
N ASN A 69 14.36 -3.67 -1.96
CA ASN A 69 14.02 -4.20 -3.27
C ASN A 69 12.50 -4.40 -3.46
N GLN A 70 11.80 -4.82 -2.40
CA GLN A 70 10.35 -4.99 -2.41
C GLN A 70 9.66 -3.63 -2.52
N LEU A 71 10.15 -2.63 -1.78
CA LEU A 71 9.63 -1.27 -1.84
C LEU A 71 9.83 -0.64 -3.22
N ILE A 72 11.03 -0.74 -3.79
CA ILE A 72 11.35 -0.25 -5.14
C ILE A 72 10.41 -0.88 -6.18
N ARG A 73 10.21 -2.20 -6.10
CA ARG A 73 9.31 -2.90 -7.02
C ARG A 73 7.87 -2.44 -6.89
N ALA A 74 7.38 -2.21 -5.68
CA ALA A 74 6.03 -1.69 -5.46
C ALA A 74 5.86 -0.26 -6.00
N ILE A 75 6.87 0.60 -5.85
CA ILE A 75 6.88 1.95 -6.42
C ILE A 75 6.84 1.90 -7.96
N GLN A 76 7.62 1.00 -8.58
CA GLN A 76 7.59 0.84 -10.03
C GLN A 76 6.19 0.46 -10.52
N VAL A 77 5.58 -0.53 -9.88
CA VAL A 77 4.19 -0.95 -10.18
C VAL A 77 3.20 0.20 -10.00
N GLN A 78 3.38 1.02 -8.97
CA GLN A 78 2.56 2.21 -8.72
C GLN A 78 2.65 3.22 -9.88
N VAL A 79 3.87 3.49 -10.36
CA VAL A 79 4.12 4.40 -11.49
C VAL A 79 3.47 3.86 -12.76
N ASP A 80 3.60 2.57 -13.03
CA ASP A 80 3.01 1.92 -14.21
C ASP A 80 1.48 2.02 -14.18
N TYR A 81 0.83 1.78 -13.02
CA TYR A 81 -0.61 1.95 -12.86
C TYR A 81 -1.06 3.40 -13.10
N ARG A 82 -0.37 4.39 -12.52
CA ARG A 82 -0.71 5.81 -12.74
C ARG A 82 -0.54 6.22 -14.20
N ARG A 83 0.50 5.73 -14.86
CA ARG A 83 0.74 6.00 -16.29
C ARG A 83 -0.37 5.41 -17.17
N ALA A 84 -0.78 4.17 -16.88
CA ALA A 84 -1.88 3.53 -17.61
C ALA A 84 -3.21 4.28 -17.42
N GLN A 85 -3.53 4.72 -16.20
CA GLN A 85 -4.72 5.54 -15.94
C GLN A 85 -4.67 6.90 -16.63
N ALA A 86 -3.51 7.56 -16.64
CA ALA A 86 -3.33 8.84 -17.31
C ALA A 86 -3.42 8.75 -18.84
N ALA A 87 -3.11 7.60 -19.43
CA ALA A 87 -3.33 7.34 -20.85
C ALA A 87 -4.81 7.10 -21.15
N ALA A 88 -5.48 6.25 -20.37
CA ALA A 88 -6.91 5.96 -20.54
C ALA A 88 -7.79 7.20 -20.41
N ALA A 89 -7.46 8.13 -19.50
CA ALA A 89 -8.21 9.37 -19.31
C ALA A 89 -8.11 10.35 -20.50
N LYS A 90 -7.19 10.15 -21.46
CA LYS A 90 -7.02 11.01 -22.64
C LYS A 90 -7.75 10.50 -23.89
N ASP A 91 -8.19 9.25 -23.89
CA ASP A 91 -8.87 8.63 -25.04
C ASP A 91 -10.40 8.79 -24.97
N ASP A 92 -10.94 9.26 -23.83
CA ASP A 92 -12.37 9.50 -23.58
C ASP A 92 -12.81 10.98 -23.79
N GLU A 93 -11.92 11.87 -24.24
CA GLU A 93 -12.18 13.30 -24.54
C GLU A 93 -12.02 13.62 -26.03
#